data_AF-A0A935BS94-F1
#
_entry.id   AF-A0A935BS94-F1
#
_cell.length_a   1.000
_cell.length_b   1.000
_cell.length_c   1.000
_cell.angle_alpha   90.00
_cell.angle_beta   90.00
_cell.angle_gamma   90.00
#
_symmetry.space_group_name_H-M   'P 1'
#
loop_
_entity.id
_entity.type
_entity.pdbx_description
1 polymer ?
#
loop_
_entity_poly.entity_id
_entity_poly.type
_entity_poly.pdbx_seq_one_letter_code
_entity_poly.pdbx_strand_id
1 'polypeptide(L)'
;MSDQVSLENPRLPRIEKKPPTPRKLAPEQQELIDIRKQCNLSQAQFADELGIGVPRLSSYEHGRTGSIPEWIMQAARALAQNQGLAQEQAQKRFAGLDMPEILTRWGERLDVPYEDNRRLAALLGTTVPTLTRWKNGLTRPRLQSLLFHEQMVEQARLKLSKQAECIDGLAQDRLDGASDT
;
A
#
# COMPACT_ATOMS: atom_id res chain seq x y z
N MET A 1 41.13 -41.21 45.46
CA MET A 1 40.53 -39.87 45.48
C MET A 1 40.97 -39.20 44.20
N SER A 2 40.09 -39.12 43.21
CA SER A 2 40.41 -38.64 41.87
C SER A 2 39.87 -37.23 41.72
N ASP A 3 40.75 -36.23 41.79
CA ASP A 3 40.38 -34.84 41.53
C ASP A 3 40.31 -34.59 40.02
N GLN A 4 39.13 -34.19 39.55
CA GLN A 4 38.91 -33.75 38.19
C GLN A 4 39.37 -32.30 38.04
N VAL A 5 40.36 -32.07 37.17
CA VAL A 5 40.75 -30.74 36.71
C VAL A 5 39.73 -30.29 35.66
N SER A 6 38.87 -29.36 36.04
CA SER A 6 37.90 -28.73 35.16
C SER A 6 38.62 -27.72 34.25
N LEU A 7 38.68 -27.99 32.95
CA LEU A 7 39.23 -27.09 31.93
C LEU A 7 38.24 -25.94 31.69
N GLU A 8 38.47 -24.80 32.36
CA GLU A 8 37.76 -23.55 32.06
C GLU A 8 38.21 -23.00 30.70
N ASN A 9 37.25 -22.90 29.78
CA ASN A 9 37.44 -22.39 28.43
C ASN A 9 37.56 -20.84 28.48
N PRO A 10 38.68 -20.23 28.04
CA PRO A 10 38.88 -18.79 28.19
C PRO A 10 37.90 -18.00 27.31
N ARG A 11 36.98 -17.28 27.95
CA ARG A 11 36.04 -16.37 27.27
C ARG A 11 36.84 -15.23 26.65
N LEU A 12 36.72 -15.05 25.33
CA LEU A 12 37.29 -13.90 24.62
C LEU A 12 36.73 -12.59 25.21
N PRO A 13 37.55 -11.54 25.35
CA PRO A 13 37.13 -10.26 25.91
C PRO A 13 36.02 -9.64 25.05
N ARG A 14 34.99 -9.11 25.72
CA ARG A 14 33.86 -8.44 25.09
C ARG A 14 34.34 -7.12 24.48
N ILE A 15 34.58 -7.09 23.18
CA ILE A 15 34.98 -5.86 22.48
C ILE A 15 33.80 -4.88 22.52
N GLU A 16 33.95 -3.81 23.29
CA GLU A 16 33.00 -2.69 23.27
C GLU A 16 33.09 -1.98 21.92
N LYS A 17 32.05 -2.11 21.10
CA LYS A 17 31.96 -1.41 19.82
C LYS A 17 31.81 0.08 20.10
N LYS A 18 32.81 0.88 19.70
CA LYS A 18 32.77 2.35 19.79
C LYS A 18 31.46 2.87 19.14
N PRO A 19 30.72 3.77 19.81
CA PRO A 19 29.47 4.28 19.26
C PRO A 19 29.74 4.99 17.93
N PRO A 20 28.95 4.71 16.88
CA PRO A 20 29.14 5.34 15.58
C PRO A 20 28.92 6.85 15.72
N THR A 21 29.93 7.64 15.36
CA THR A 21 29.79 9.10 15.27
C THR A 21 28.76 9.44 14.20
N PRO A 22 27.76 10.29 14.49
CA PRO A 22 26.77 10.70 13.50
C PRO A 22 27.49 11.50 12.40
N ARG A 23 27.53 10.94 11.19
CA ARG A 23 28.06 11.66 10.02
C ARG A 23 27.04 12.70 9.59
N LYS A 24 27.50 13.92 9.33
CA LYS A 24 26.67 14.97 8.74
C LYS A 24 26.35 14.57 7.29
N LEU A 25 25.07 14.37 6.98
CA LEU A 25 24.61 13.98 5.64
C LEU A 25 24.79 15.13 4.66
N ALA A 26 25.13 14.79 3.41
CA ALA A 26 25.12 15.73 2.31
C ALA A 26 23.67 16.12 1.94
N PRO A 27 23.42 17.30 1.34
CA PRO A 27 22.08 17.75 0.97
C PRO A 27 21.30 16.75 0.11
N GLU A 28 21.95 16.13 -0.88
CA GLU A 28 21.33 15.11 -1.75
C GLU A 28 20.89 13.87 -0.98
N GLN A 29 21.66 13.47 0.04
CA GLN A 29 21.32 12.33 0.89
C GLN A 29 20.12 12.63 1.77
N GLN A 30 20.05 13.87 2.28
CA GLN A 30 18.89 14.34 3.04
C GLN A 30 17.64 14.40 2.15
N GLU A 31 17.77 14.94 0.93
CA GLU A 31 16.68 15.00 -0.05
C GLU A 31 16.13 13.60 -0.37
N LEU A 32 17.01 12.61 -0.60
CA LEU A 32 16.59 11.23 -0.87
C LEU A 32 15.77 10.63 0.29
N ILE A 33 16.19 10.89 1.54
CA ILE A 33 15.47 10.45 2.74
C ILE A 33 14.10 11.13 2.84
N ASP A 34 14.05 12.44 2.56
CA ASP A 34 12.84 13.24 2.67
C ASP A 34 11.82 12.84 1.61
N ILE A 35 12.26 12.58 0.38
CA ILE A 35 11.42 12.01 -0.69
C ILE A 35 10.81 10.68 -0.24
N ARG A 36 11.62 9.75 0.30
CA ARG A 36 11.09 8.45 0.75
C ARG A 36 10.04 8.62 1.84
N LYS A 37 10.29 9.49 2.81
CA LYS A 37 9.36 9.79 3.91
C LYS A 37 8.08 10.44 3.40
N GLN A 38 8.19 11.38 2.47
CA GLN A 38 7.05 12.03 1.83
C GLN A 38 6.18 11.02 1.08
N CYS A 39 6.81 10.04 0.43
CA CYS A 39 6.13 8.93 -0.23
C CYS A 39 5.58 7.87 0.75
N ASN A 40 5.88 7.98 2.05
CA ASN A 40 5.54 7.02 3.10
C ASN A 40 5.95 5.57 2.77
N LEU A 41 7.11 5.41 2.10
CA LEU A 41 7.63 4.10 1.69
C LEU A 41 8.62 3.55 2.71
N SER A 42 8.57 2.24 2.94
CA SER A 42 9.65 1.53 3.62
C SER A 42 10.93 1.58 2.79
N GLN A 43 12.07 1.34 3.43
CA GLN A 43 13.37 1.30 2.73
C GLN A 43 13.41 0.20 1.65
N ALA A 44 12.74 -0.93 1.88
CA ALA A 44 12.63 -2.01 0.90
C ALA A 44 11.85 -1.55 -0.34
N GLN A 45 10.62 -1.07 -0.14
CA GLN A 45 9.77 -0.60 -1.24
C GLN A 45 10.43 0.53 -2.04
N PHE A 46 11.06 1.49 -1.37
CA PHE A 46 11.73 2.59 -2.07
C PHE A 46 12.95 2.12 -2.86
N ALA A 47 13.70 1.13 -2.36
CA ALA A 47 14.81 0.55 -3.11
C ALA A 47 14.32 -0.19 -4.36
N ASP A 48 13.21 -0.93 -4.24
CA ASP A 48 12.57 -1.64 -5.35
C ASP A 48 12.08 -0.66 -6.43
N GLU A 49 11.40 0.43 -6.04
CA GLU A 49 10.94 1.49 -6.96
C GLU A 49 12.11 2.18 -7.70
N LEU A 50 13.26 2.31 -7.04
CA LEU A 50 14.47 2.88 -7.62
C LEU A 50 15.31 1.86 -8.42
N GLY A 51 14.94 0.58 -8.42
CA GLY A 51 15.70 -0.49 -9.08
C GLY A 51 17.08 -0.74 -8.45
N ILE A 52 17.24 -0.52 -7.14
CA ILE A 52 18.49 -0.74 -6.42
C ILE A 52 18.31 -1.69 -5.23
N GLY A 53 19.38 -2.31 -4.77
CA GLY A 53 19.34 -3.13 -3.56
C GLY A 53 19.22 -2.30 -2.28
N VAL A 54 18.47 -2.79 -1.29
CA VAL A 54 18.33 -2.19 0.05
C VAL A 54 19.67 -1.84 0.71
N PRO A 55 20.73 -2.67 0.66
CA PRO A 55 22.04 -2.31 1.22
C PRO A 55 22.67 -1.08 0.56
N ARG A 56 22.41 -0.90 -0.74
CA ARG A 56 22.89 0.24 -1.51
C ARG A 56 22.16 1.52 -1.11
N LEU A 57 20.83 1.48 -1.05
CA LEU A 57 20.02 2.59 -0.53
C LEU A 57 20.44 2.97 0.90
N SER A 58 20.57 1.99 1.79
CA SER A 58 21.02 2.19 3.17
C SER A 58 22.39 2.87 3.24
N SER A 59 23.31 2.54 2.34
CA SER A 59 24.62 3.20 2.30
C SER A 59 24.54 4.68 1.91
N TYR A 60 23.60 5.04 1.03
CA TYR A 60 23.33 6.43 0.67
C TYR A 60 22.68 7.21 1.81
N GLU A 61 21.62 6.68 2.42
CA GLU A 61 20.90 7.36 3.52
C GLU A 61 21.76 7.55 4.79
N HIS A 62 22.78 6.72 5.00
CA HIS A 62 23.68 6.83 6.15
C HIS A 62 25.00 7.56 5.84
N GLY A 63 25.17 8.13 4.65
CA GLY A 63 26.40 8.84 4.27
C GLY A 63 27.65 7.95 4.28
N ARG A 64 27.50 6.65 3.97
CA ARG A 64 28.63 5.71 3.84
C ARG A 64 29.32 5.88 2.50
N THR A 65 28.58 6.27 1.47
CA THR A 65 29.07 6.54 0.11
C THR A 65 29.16 8.06 -0.11
N GLY A 66 30.21 8.53 -0.79
CA GLY A 66 30.51 9.95 -0.95
C GLY A 66 29.54 10.76 -1.83
N SER A 67 28.91 10.14 -2.83
CA SER A 67 27.93 10.79 -3.70
C SER A 67 26.82 9.81 -4.13
N ILE A 68 25.65 10.35 -4.42
CA ILE A 68 24.52 9.59 -5.00
C ILE A 68 24.57 9.80 -6.52
N PRO A 69 24.52 8.71 -7.32
CA PRO A 69 24.38 8.85 -8.77
C PRO A 69 23.14 9.67 -9.15
N GLU A 70 23.31 10.62 -10.07
CA GLU A 70 22.25 11.54 -10.49
C GLU A 70 20.98 10.83 -10.98
N TRP A 71 21.12 9.71 -11.70
CA TRP A 71 19.97 8.92 -12.17
C TRP A 71 19.09 8.39 -11.01
N ILE A 72 19.68 8.13 -9.83
CA ILE A 72 18.92 7.71 -8.64
C ILE A 72 18.13 8.88 -8.08
N MET A 73 18.74 10.08 -7.99
CA MET A 73 18.05 11.29 -7.56
C MET A 73 16.92 11.66 -8.52
N GLN A 74 17.14 11.54 -9.83
CA GLN A 74 16.11 11.75 -10.84
C GLN A 74 14.96 10.75 -10.71
N ALA A 75 15.26 9.45 -10.53
CA ALA A 75 14.23 8.43 -10.30
C ALA A 75 13.43 8.71 -9.02
N ALA A 76 14.10 9.11 -7.92
CA ALA A 76 13.43 9.48 -6.67
C ALA A 76 12.52 10.70 -6.83
N ARG A 77 12.99 11.77 -7.48
CA ARG A 77 12.19 12.97 -7.76
C ARG A 77 11.01 12.64 -8.68
N ALA A 78 11.20 11.82 -9.70
CA ALA A 78 10.14 11.36 -10.59
C ALA A 78 9.07 10.56 -9.81
N LEU A 79 9.48 9.67 -8.89
CA LEU A 79 8.56 8.94 -8.03
C LEU A 79 7.71 9.90 -7.16
N ALA A 80 8.35 10.89 -6.53
CA ALA A 80 7.66 11.90 -5.74
C ALA A 80 6.65 12.71 -6.57
N GLN A 81 7.05 13.13 -7.78
CA GLN A 81 6.17 13.84 -8.70
C GLN A 81 4.99 12.97 -9.13
N ASN A 82 5.22 11.71 -9.48
CA ASN A 82 4.16 10.78 -9.86
C ASN A 82 3.16 10.54 -8.73
N GLN A 83 3.63 10.37 -7.48
CA GLN A 83 2.74 10.28 -6.33
C GLN A 83 1.96 11.58 -6.09
N GLY A 84 2.61 12.75 -6.24
CA GLY A 84 1.96 14.05 -6.15
C GLY A 84 0.85 14.22 -7.18
N LEU A 85 1.13 13.87 -8.44
CA LEU A 85 0.14 13.90 -9.53
C LEU A 85 -1.01 12.92 -9.27
N ALA A 86 -0.72 11.70 -8.80
CA ALA A 86 -1.77 10.74 -8.45
C ALA A 86 -2.66 11.23 -7.31
N GLN A 87 -2.09 11.86 -6.28
CA GLN A 87 -2.85 12.48 -5.19
C GLN A 87 -3.68 13.68 -5.68
N GLU A 88 -3.13 14.52 -6.54
CA GLU A 88 -3.85 15.66 -7.11
C GLU A 88 -5.02 15.20 -7.99
N GLN A 89 -4.82 14.17 -8.82
CA GLN A 89 -5.87 13.57 -9.62
C GLN A 89 -6.95 12.93 -8.75
N ALA A 90 -6.56 12.21 -7.69
CA ALA A 90 -7.49 11.68 -6.70
C ALA A 90 -8.30 12.79 -6.03
N GLN A 91 -7.64 13.87 -5.61
CA GLN A 91 -8.29 15.02 -5.01
C GLN A 91 -9.30 15.64 -5.99
N LYS A 92 -8.90 15.87 -7.25
CA LYS A 92 -9.78 16.37 -8.32
C LYS A 92 -10.99 15.47 -8.57
N ARG A 93 -10.80 14.14 -8.53
CA ARG A 93 -11.87 13.17 -8.75
C ARG A 93 -12.98 13.24 -7.71
N PHE A 94 -12.63 13.52 -6.45
CA PHE A 94 -13.59 13.63 -5.35
C PHE A 94 -13.94 15.08 -4.99
N ALA A 95 -13.23 16.07 -5.53
CA ALA A 95 -13.51 17.48 -5.33
C ALA A 95 -14.89 17.83 -5.89
N GLY A 96 -15.67 18.58 -5.12
CA GLY A 96 -17.01 19.02 -5.52
C GLY A 96 -18.11 17.96 -5.41
N LEU A 97 -17.78 16.68 -5.29
CA LEU A 97 -18.78 15.63 -5.06
C LEU A 97 -19.15 15.53 -3.61
N ASP A 98 -20.43 15.32 -3.28
CA ASP A 98 -20.84 14.96 -1.94
C ASP A 98 -20.74 13.44 -1.69
N MET A 99 -20.90 13.01 -0.43
CA MET A 99 -20.83 11.58 -0.11
C MET A 99 -21.96 10.76 -0.74
N PRO A 100 -23.23 11.21 -0.74
CA PRO A 100 -24.31 10.55 -1.46
C PRO A 100 -23.98 10.28 -2.93
N GLU A 101 -23.47 11.26 -3.67
CA GLU A 101 -23.07 11.12 -5.08
C GLU A 101 -21.95 10.08 -5.26
N ILE A 102 -20.94 10.10 -4.39
CA ILE A 102 -19.86 9.10 -4.41
C ILE A 102 -20.42 7.69 -4.19
N LEU A 103 -21.32 7.54 -3.21
CA LEU A 103 -21.95 6.26 -2.89
C LEU A 103 -22.85 5.75 -4.02
N THR A 104 -23.59 6.63 -4.70
CA THR A 104 -24.37 6.27 -5.89
C THR A 104 -23.47 5.71 -6.98
N ARG A 105 -22.37 6.39 -7.31
CA ARG A 105 -21.40 5.92 -8.32
C ARG A 105 -20.78 4.56 -7.95
N TRP A 106 -20.51 4.34 -6.66
CA TRP A 106 -20.02 3.04 -6.20
C TRP A 106 -21.08 1.94 -6.29
N GLY A 107 -22.33 2.25 -5.95
CA GLY A 107 -23.47 1.33 -6.12
C GLY A 107 -23.65 0.91 -7.58
N GLU A 108 -23.64 1.87 -8.51
CA GLU A 108 -23.73 1.62 -9.95
C GLU A 108 -22.62 0.70 -10.46
N ARG A 109 -21.38 0.93 -10.05
CA ARG A 109 -20.23 0.10 -10.48
C ARG A 109 -20.25 -1.33 -9.93
N LEU A 110 -20.95 -1.53 -8.81
CA LEU A 110 -21.10 -2.84 -8.16
C LEU A 110 -22.41 -3.54 -8.52
N ASP A 111 -23.27 -2.90 -9.32
CA ASP A 111 -24.64 -3.33 -9.56
C ASP A 111 -25.40 -3.60 -8.24
N VAL A 112 -25.25 -2.68 -7.29
CA VAL A 112 -25.92 -2.72 -5.98
C VAL A 112 -26.83 -1.51 -5.86
N PRO A 113 -28.14 -1.71 -5.62
CA PRO A 113 -29.07 -0.61 -5.40
C PRO A 113 -28.59 0.28 -4.27
N TYR A 114 -28.67 1.61 -4.45
CA TYR A 114 -28.23 2.57 -3.45
C TYR A 114 -28.83 2.26 -2.07
N GLU A 115 -30.10 1.87 -2.00
CA GLU A 115 -30.81 1.57 -0.76
C GLU A 115 -30.38 0.28 -0.04
N ASP A 116 -29.64 -0.62 -0.70
CA ASP A 116 -29.12 -1.84 -0.08
C ASP A 116 -27.88 -1.53 0.78
N ASN A 117 -28.14 -0.92 1.92
CA ASN A 117 -27.12 -0.50 2.87
C ASN A 117 -26.27 -1.67 3.38
N ARG A 118 -26.86 -2.87 3.50
CA ARG A 118 -26.17 -4.04 4.04
C ARG A 118 -25.12 -4.54 3.04
N ARG A 119 -25.54 -4.74 1.79
CA ARG A 119 -24.64 -5.21 0.72
C ARG A 119 -23.58 -4.16 0.40
N LEU A 120 -23.97 -2.89 0.30
CA LEU A 120 -23.04 -1.81 0.01
C LEU A 120 -22.01 -1.65 1.13
N ALA A 121 -22.41 -1.69 2.41
CA ALA A 121 -21.47 -1.62 3.53
C ALA A 121 -20.47 -2.79 3.53
N ALA A 122 -20.95 -4.01 3.25
CA ALA A 122 -20.10 -5.20 3.18
C ALA A 122 -19.05 -5.10 2.06
N LEU A 123 -19.45 -4.65 0.87
CA LEU A 123 -18.55 -4.51 -0.28
C LEU A 123 -17.55 -3.35 -0.11
N LEU A 124 -17.97 -2.26 0.54
CA LEU A 124 -17.09 -1.13 0.85
C LEU A 124 -16.16 -1.40 2.05
N GLY A 125 -16.34 -2.52 2.78
CA GLY A 125 -15.55 -2.82 3.98
C GLY A 125 -15.84 -1.86 5.14
N THR A 126 -17.08 -1.39 5.27
CA THR A 126 -17.53 -0.48 6.33
C THR A 126 -18.75 -1.06 7.06
N THR A 127 -19.27 -0.32 8.05
CA THR A 127 -20.47 -0.71 8.79
C THR A 127 -21.71 0.00 8.25
N VAL A 128 -22.89 -0.61 8.40
CA VAL A 128 -24.17 0.01 8.01
C VAL A 128 -24.37 1.38 8.69
N PRO A 129 -24.12 1.56 10.00
CA PRO A 129 -24.22 2.88 10.63
C PRO A 129 -23.29 3.93 10.01
N THR A 130 -22.05 3.55 9.65
CA THR A 130 -21.11 4.44 8.97
C THR A 130 -21.65 4.88 7.61
N LEU A 131 -22.15 3.93 6.82
CA LEU A 131 -22.75 4.20 5.53
C LEU A 131 -23.97 5.14 5.66
N THR A 132 -24.86 4.91 6.64
CA THR A 132 -26.00 5.78 6.91
C THR A 132 -25.56 7.21 7.23
N ARG A 133 -24.49 7.39 8.03
CA ARG A 133 -23.96 8.73 8.31
C ARG A 133 -23.41 9.42 7.06
N TRP A 134 -22.80 8.68 6.14
CA TRP A 134 -22.32 9.22 4.86
C TRP A 134 -23.47 9.63 3.95
N LYS A 135 -24.50 8.78 3.83
CA LYS A 135 -25.71 9.08 3.04
C LYS A 135 -26.46 10.31 3.54
N ASN A 136 -26.47 10.53 4.85
CA ASN A 136 -27.12 11.68 5.45
C ASN A 136 -26.22 12.92 5.53
N GLY A 137 -25.02 12.89 4.94
CA GLY A 137 -24.07 14.00 4.96
C GLY A 137 -23.51 14.34 6.35
N LEU A 138 -23.74 13.51 7.37
CA LEU A 138 -23.30 13.74 8.75
C LEU A 138 -21.79 13.63 8.91
N THR A 139 -21.16 12.78 8.10
CA THR A 139 -19.70 12.59 8.10
C THR A 139 -19.19 12.37 6.68
N ARG A 140 -17.96 12.79 6.42
CA ARG A 140 -17.25 12.56 5.16
C ARG A 140 -15.87 11.96 5.42
N PRO A 141 -15.50 10.83 4.80
CA PRO A 141 -14.16 10.28 4.91
C PRO A 141 -13.10 11.21 4.31
N ARG A 142 -11.88 11.14 4.85
CA ARG A 142 -10.71 11.81 4.27
C ARG A 142 -10.33 11.17 2.93
N LEU A 143 -9.57 11.88 2.10
CA LEU A 143 -9.15 11.41 0.77
C LEU A 143 -8.56 9.99 0.80
N GLN A 144 -7.68 9.68 1.74
CA GLN A 144 -7.08 8.34 1.87
C GLN A 144 -8.12 7.25 2.11
N SER A 145 -9.14 7.53 2.92
CA SER A 145 -10.24 6.59 3.14
C SER A 145 -11.12 6.45 1.89
N LEU A 146 -11.35 7.54 1.14
CA LEU A 146 -12.07 7.47 -0.14
C LEU A 146 -11.32 6.61 -1.17
N LEU A 147 -9.99 6.77 -1.25
CA LEU A 147 -9.13 5.96 -2.11
C LEU A 147 -9.14 4.48 -1.70
N PHE A 148 -9.13 4.20 -0.40
CA PHE A 148 -9.27 2.84 0.10
C PHE A 148 -10.61 2.21 -0.32
N HIS A 149 -11.73 2.89 -0.13
CA HIS A 149 -13.04 2.38 -0.55
C HIS A 149 -13.16 2.26 -2.07
N GLU A 150 -12.57 3.19 -2.83
CA GLU A 150 -12.48 3.11 -4.29
C GLU A 150 -11.73 1.85 -4.75
N GLN A 151 -10.63 1.50 -4.08
CA GLN A 151 -9.92 0.25 -4.34
C GLN A 151 -10.77 -0.97 -3.97
N MET A 152 -11.49 -0.92 -2.85
CA MET A 152 -12.41 -1.99 -2.44
C MET A 152 -13.52 -2.23 -3.47
N VAL A 153 -14.08 -1.15 -4.05
CA VAL A 153 -15.07 -1.22 -5.13
C VAL A 153 -14.49 -1.95 -6.35
N GLU A 154 -13.28 -1.60 -6.78
CA GLU A 154 -12.64 -2.28 -7.91
C GLU A 154 -12.37 -3.76 -7.63
N GLN A 155 -11.89 -4.11 -6.43
CA GLN A 155 -11.68 -5.50 -6.05
C GLN A 155 -12.99 -6.30 -5.98
N ALA A 156 -14.05 -5.69 -5.44
CA ALA A 156 -15.38 -6.29 -5.40
C ALA A 156 -15.93 -6.52 -6.80
N ARG A 157 -15.81 -5.54 -7.71
CA ARG A 157 -16.22 -5.64 -9.11
C ARG A 157 -15.52 -6.80 -9.82
N LEU A 158 -14.19 -6.91 -9.68
CA LEU A 158 -13.42 -8.00 -10.27
C LEU A 158 -13.83 -9.38 -9.72
N LYS A 159 -14.13 -9.48 -8.42
CA LYS A 159 -14.60 -10.72 -7.80
C LYS A 159 -15.99 -11.12 -8.31
N LEU A 160 -16.90 -10.15 -8.42
CA LEU A 160 -18.26 -10.38 -8.93
C LEU A 160 -18.24 -10.83 -10.40
N SER A 161 -17.41 -10.21 -11.24
CA SER A 161 -17.23 -10.63 -12.65
C SER A 161 -16.76 -12.08 -12.75
N LYS A 162 -15.70 -12.44 -11.99
CA LYS A 162 -15.18 -13.81 -11.98
C LYS A 162 -16.20 -14.83 -11.46
N GLN A 163 -17.03 -14.45 -10.50
CA GLN A 163 -18.10 -15.31 -10.00
C GLN A 163 -19.18 -15.53 -11.06
N ALA A 164 -19.58 -14.49 -11.79
CA ALA A 164 -20.53 -14.60 -12.89
C ALA A 164 -20.01 -15.53 -13.99
N GLU A 165 -18.76 -15.33 -14.44
CA GLU A 165 -18.12 -16.20 -15.45
C GLU A 165 -18.08 -17.68 -15.03
N CYS A 166 -17.77 -17.94 -13.75
CA CYS A 166 -17.75 -19.30 -13.20
C CYS A 166 -19.15 -19.94 -13.18
N ILE A 167 -20.19 -19.17 -12.81
CA ILE A 167 -21.57 -19.64 -12.79
C ILE A 167 -22.06 -19.94 -14.21
N ASP A 168 -21.75 -19.08 -15.17
CA ASP A 168 -22.15 -19.25 -16.57
C ASP A 168 -21.49 -20.51 -17.17
N GLY A 169 -20.21 -20.75 -16.89
CA GLY A 169 -19.51 -21.97 -17.30
C GLY A 169 -20.16 -23.25 -16.74
N LEU A 170 -20.51 -23.26 -15.44
CA LEU A 170 -21.21 -24.39 -14.82
C LEU A 170 -22.63 -24.60 -15.37
N ALA A 171 -23.31 -23.54 -15.78
CA ALA A 171 -24.63 -23.62 -16.40
C ALA A 171 -24.56 -24.23 -17.81
N GLN A 172 -23.52 -23.90 -18.57
CA GLN A 172 -23.33 -24.37 -19.94
C GLN A 172 -22.93 -25.86 -20.00
N ASP A 173 -22.02 -26.30 -19.11
CA ASP A 173 -21.65 -27.72 -18.97
C ASP A 173 -22.85 -28.61 -18.62
N ARG A 174 -23.83 -28.08 -17.89
CA ARG A 174 -25.04 -28.81 -17.49
C ARG A 174 -26.05 -28.99 -18.64
N LEU A 175 -26.05 -28.08 -19.62
CA LEU A 175 -26.93 -28.15 -20.79
C LEU A 175 -26.32 -29.05 -21.88
N ASP A 176 -25.00 -29.02 -22.06
CA ASP A 176 -24.30 -29.85 -23.04
C ASP A 176 -24.29 -31.34 -22.63
N GLY A 177 -24.21 -31.63 -21.32
CA GLY A 177 -24.29 -33.01 -20.80
C GLY A 177 -25.70 -33.63 -20.81
N ALA A 178 -26.75 -32.87 -21.12
CA ALA A 178 -28.14 -33.36 -21.20
C ALA A 178 -28.59 -33.70 -22.63
N SER A 179 -27.74 -33.48 -23.63
CA SER A 179 -28.04 -33.73 -25.05
C SER A 179 -27.51 -35.07 -25.57
N ASP A 180 -26.89 -35.89 -24.71
CA ASP A 180 -26.16 -37.12 -25.09
C ASP A 180 -26.77 -38.42 -24.49
N THR A 181 -28.05 -38.40 -24.10
CA THR A 181 -28.85 -39.58 -23.69
C THR A 181 -30.16 -39.66 -24.44
#